data_AF-A0A7C5CP47-F1
#
_entry.id   AF-A0A7C5CP47-F1
#
_cell.length_a   1.000
_cell.length_b   1.000
_cell.length_c   1.000
_cell.angle_alpha   90.00
_cell.angle_beta   90.00
_cell.angle_gamma   90.00
#
_symmetry.space_group_name_H-M   'P 1'
#
loop_
_entity.id
_entity.type
_entity.pdbx_description
1 polymer ?
#
loop_
_entity_poly.entity_id
_entity_poly.type
_entity_poly.pdbx_seq_one_letter_code
_entity_poly.pdbx_strand_id
1 'polypeptide(L)'
;MSDFFQNGMITTLHNLVDRSVEDMEAELHQFSQRNPMTLILPSLYSELEGPALSGIVKKLKEATYINQIVIGLDRANKKQFEHARCFFDELPQDKRILWNDGPRLKSLHNELVEYGLAPTEPGKGRNVWYCIGFVLAANNARAVALHDCDILTYERDIPARLFYPVTNPAFGYEFCKGYYSRIHEQRLSGRTTRLFVTPLLRSFMKMIGHTDFLMFMDSFRYPLAGEFSMRTDILSSMRMPSDWGLEVGILSEVFRNTSPRRVCQVDISDNYDHKHQEVGSDKTAGLSRMSYEIAKSIIRRLGTEGTPMGAAFFRSLKATYYREALDMLSRYAADARINNLKIDRHSEEKTIELFSQNIMLAGESYLEQSKDIPLIPNWNRISSAVPDFPERLKAAVEADNSNFLCD
;
A
#
# COMPACT_ATOMS: atom_id res chain seq x y z
N MET A 1 19.38 -22.42 -6.98
CA MET A 1 20.10 -21.75 -5.88
C MET A 1 19.59 -20.33 -5.86
N SER A 2 18.77 -19.98 -4.88
CA SER A 2 18.34 -18.59 -4.65
C SER A 2 19.53 -17.76 -4.18
N ASP A 3 19.62 -16.51 -4.62
CA ASP A 3 20.66 -15.57 -4.19
C ASP A 3 20.15 -14.75 -2.99
N PHE A 4 20.98 -14.64 -1.95
CA PHE A 4 20.70 -13.92 -0.70
C PHE A 4 21.35 -12.52 -0.67
N PHE A 5 21.83 -12.05 -1.83
CA PHE A 5 22.43 -10.73 -1.99
C PHE A 5 21.58 -9.62 -1.39
N GLN A 6 22.25 -8.77 -0.60
CA GLN A 6 21.70 -7.59 0.03
C GLN A 6 22.24 -6.36 -0.69
N ASN A 7 21.35 -5.50 -1.18
CA ASN A 7 21.71 -4.23 -1.81
C ASN A 7 20.75 -3.13 -1.45
N GLY A 8 21.19 -1.89 -1.67
CA GLY A 8 20.39 -0.71 -1.35
C GLY A 8 20.45 -0.33 0.13
N MET A 9 19.48 0.49 0.55
CA MET A 9 19.46 1.12 1.87
C MET A 9 18.67 0.34 2.92
N ILE A 10 17.88 -0.65 2.50
CA ILE A 10 16.96 -1.42 3.34
C ILE A 10 17.35 -2.90 3.33
N THR A 11 16.96 -3.65 4.36
CA THR A 11 17.22 -5.09 4.40
C THR A 11 16.22 -5.87 3.56
N THR A 12 16.67 -6.85 2.79
CA THR A 12 15.83 -7.82 2.08
C THR A 12 15.82 -9.14 2.82
N LEU A 13 14.66 -9.58 3.29
CA LEU A 13 14.47 -10.90 3.90
C LEU A 13 13.95 -11.86 2.82
N HIS A 14 14.75 -12.85 2.47
CA HIS A 14 14.45 -13.80 1.39
C HIS A 14 13.77 -15.06 1.90
N ASN A 15 12.93 -15.68 1.07
CA ASN A 15 12.47 -17.05 1.29
C ASN A 15 13.52 -18.05 0.77
N LEU A 16 14.54 -18.36 1.58
CA LEU A 16 15.69 -19.16 1.13
C LEU A 16 15.51 -20.67 1.28
N VAL A 17 14.73 -21.09 2.28
CA VAL A 17 14.52 -22.49 2.65
C VAL A 17 13.05 -22.70 2.98
N ASP A 18 12.62 -23.96 2.92
CA ASP A 18 11.24 -24.37 3.17
C ASP A 18 10.95 -24.42 4.68
N ARG A 19 10.94 -23.25 5.32
CA ARG A 19 10.48 -23.08 6.70
C ARG A 19 8.96 -23.12 6.70
N SER A 20 8.36 -24.01 7.49
CA SER A 20 6.90 -24.12 7.58
C SER A 20 6.27 -22.84 8.13
N VAL A 21 5.05 -22.56 7.69
CA VAL A 21 4.27 -21.44 8.21
C VAL A 21 3.91 -21.68 9.68
N GLU A 22 3.65 -22.93 10.08
CA GLU A 22 3.35 -23.31 11.46
C GLU A 22 4.48 -22.95 12.43
N ASP A 23 5.74 -23.17 12.03
CA ASP A 23 6.91 -22.83 12.86
C ASP A 23 7.05 -21.30 13.01
N MET A 24 6.68 -20.52 11.99
CA MET A 24 6.68 -19.06 12.06
C MET A 24 5.53 -18.54 12.93
N GLU A 25 4.34 -19.10 12.76
CA GLU A 25 3.16 -18.75 13.54
C GLU A 25 3.32 -19.08 15.03
N ALA A 26 3.98 -20.19 15.37
CA ALA A 26 4.29 -20.55 16.75
C ALA A 26 5.14 -19.46 17.46
N GLU A 27 6.11 -18.87 16.74
CA GLU A 27 6.87 -17.72 17.26
C GLU A 27 6.02 -16.45 17.33
N LEU A 28 5.20 -16.17 16.30
CA LEU A 28 4.29 -15.03 16.29
C LEU A 28 3.28 -15.07 17.45
N HIS A 29 2.81 -16.26 17.83
CA HIS A 29 1.99 -16.46 19.03
C HIS A 29 2.71 -16.10 20.33
N GLN A 30 4.01 -16.33 20.42
CA GLN A 30 4.80 -15.89 21.57
C GLN A 30 4.99 -14.37 21.53
N PHE A 31 5.24 -13.80 20.36
CA PHE A 31 5.45 -12.36 20.19
C PHE A 31 4.17 -11.56 20.46
N SER A 32 3.00 -12.08 20.08
CA SER A 32 1.70 -11.41 20.21
C SER A 32 1.35 -11.04 21.65
N GLN A 33 1.88 -11.78 22.64
CA GLN A 33 1.69 -11.50 24.06
C GLN A 33 2.22 -10.12 24.49
N ARG A 34 3.29 -9.65 23.84
CA ARG A 34 3.91 -8.33 24.09
C ARG A 34 3.69 -7.34 22.95
N ASN A 35 3.55 -7.88 21.74
CA ASN A 35 3.36 -7.12 20.52
C ASN A 35 2.03 -7.54 19.83
N PRO A 36 0.86 -7.16 20.36
CA PRO A 36 -0.42 -7.38 19.69
C PRO A 36 -0.40 -6.92 18.23
N MET A 37 -1.01 -7.70 17.35
CA MET A 37 -0.99 -7.55 15.89
C MET A 37 -2.40 -7.30 15.35
N THR A 38 -2.60 -6.13 14.75
CA THR A 38 -3.86 -5.78 14.09
C THR A 38 -3.70 -5.79 12.58
N LEU A 39 -4.61 -6.47 11.88
CA LEU A 39 -4.66 -6.47 10.41
C LEU A 39 -5.73 -5.48 9.92
N ILE A 40 -5.37 -4.59 9.00
CA ILE A 40 -6.30 -3.69 8.32
C ILE A 40 -6.63 -4.25 6.93
N LEU A 41 -7.93 -4.36 6.64
CA LEU A 41 -8.48 -4.78 5.35
C LEU A 41 -9.34 -3.64 4.76
N PRO A 42 -8.78 -2.73 3.95
CA PRO A 42 -9.56 -1.70 3.28
C PRO A 42 -10.33 -2.35 2.11
N SER A 43 -11.67 -2.27 2.14
CA SER A 43 -12.51 -2.97 1.19
C SER A 43 -13.66 -2.12 0.64
N LEU A 44 -13.97 -2.34 -0.63
CA LEU A 44 -15.26 -1.95 -1.23
C LEU A 44 -16.28 -3.05 -0.97
N TYR A 45 -17.55 -2.70 -0.75
CA TYR A 45 -18.61 -3.71 -0.62
C TYR A 45 -18.63 -4.74 -1.78
N SER A 46 -18.36 -4.30 -3.01
CA SER A 46 -18.31 -5.17 -4.19
C SER A 46 -17.25 -6.28 -4.12
N GLU A 47 -16.26 -6.18 -3.23
CA GLU A 47 -15.23 -7.22 -3.05
C GLU A 47 -15.73 -8.39 -2.20
N LEU A 48 -16.71 -8.16 -1.32
CA LEU A 48 -17.36 -9.22 -0.54
C LEU A 48 -18.13 -10.20 -1.43
N GLU A 49 -18.54 -9.74 -2.62
CA GLU A 49 -19.21 -10.58 -3.63
C GLU A 49 -18.20 -11.37 -4.48
N GLY A 50 -16.90 -11.10 -4.33
CA GLY A 50 -15.83 -11.73 -5.10
C GLY A 50 -15.20 -12.96 -4.42
N PRO A 51 -14.57 -13.86 -5.18
CA PRO A 51 -13.93 -15.06 -4.63
C PRO A 51 -12.66 -14.76 -3.82
N ALA A 52 -11.97 -13.65 -4.10
CA ALA A 52 -10.73 -13.26 -3.42
C ALA A 52 -10.93 -13.11 -1.91
N LEU A 53 -11.85 -12.22 -1.50
CA LEU A 53 -12.04 -11.90 -0.10
C LEU A 53 -12.55 -13.08 0.73
N SER A 54 -13.41 -13.94 0.16
CA SER A 54 -13.82 -15.20 0.78
C SER A 54 -12.63 -16.14 1.02
N GLY A 55 -11.70 -16.22 0.07
CA GLY A 55 -10.43 -16.95 0.21
C GLY A 55 -9.55 -16.38 1.32
N ILE A 56 -9.42 -15.04 1.37
CA ILE A 56 -8.68 -14.33 2.42
C ILE A 56 -9.26 -14.65 3.80
N VAL A 57 -10.58 -14.49 3.99
CA VAL A 57 -11.26 -14.79 5.27
C VAL A 57 -11.03 -16.25 5.68
N LYS A 58 -11.15 -17.21 4.76
CA LYS A 58 -10.90 -18.62 5.05
C LYS A 58 -9.50 -18.85 5.64
N LYS A 59 -8.47 -18.23 5.08
CA LYS A 59 -7.08 -18.36 5.56
C LYS A 59 -6.85 -17.60 6.86
N LEU A 60 -7.46 -16.43 7.01
CA LEU A 60 -7.33 -15.62 8.23
C LEU A 60 -7.96 -16.28 9.46
N LYS A 61 -8.97 -17.16 9.31
CA LYS A 61 -9.52 -17.94 10.44
C LYS A 61 -8.46 -18.72 11.21
N GLU A 62 -7.43 -19.18 10.52
CA GLU A 62 -6.35 -19.99 11.07
C GLU A 62 -5.21 -19.12 11.63
N ALA A 63 -5.10 -17.85 11.23
CA ALA A 63 -4.06 -16.91 11.69
C ALA A 63 -4.38 -16.32 13.08
N THR A 64 -4.40 -17.17 14.10
CA THR A 64 -4.89 -16.84 15.45
C THR A 64 -3.91 -16.01 16.29
N TYR A 65 -2.70 -15.73 15.80
CA TYR A 65 -1.76 -14.79 16.42
C TYR A 65 -2.16 -13.32 16.19
N ILE A 66 -3.01 -13.05 15.20
CA ILE A 66 -3.62 -11.73 14.96
C ILE A 66 -4.72 -11.53 15.99
N ASN A 67 -4.65 -10.48 16.82
CA ASN A 67 -5.66 -10.26 17.86
C ASN A 67 -6.88 -9.49 17.36
N GLN A 68 -6.71 -8.64 16.34
CA GLN A 68 -7.80 -7.83 15.79
C GLN A 68 -7.70 -7.69 14.26
N ILE A 69 -8.86 -7.74 13.60
CA ILE A 69 -9.01 -7.43 12.18
C ILE A 69 -9.92 -6.20 12.06
N VAL A 70 -9.40 -5.13 11.48
CA VAL A 70 -10.11 -3.86 11.23
C VAL A 70 -10.45 -3.79 9.75
N ILE A 71 -11.74 -3.82 9.43
CA ILE A 71 -12.25 -3.80 8.06
C ILE A 71 -12.77 -2.40 7.77
N GLY A 72 -12.16 -1.72 6.81
CA GLY A 72 -12.65 -0.43 6.35
C GLY A 72 -13.60 -0.61 5.17
N LEU A 73 -14.91 -0.44 5.39
CA LEU A 73 -15.94 -0.73 4.39
C LEU A 73 -16.45 0.54 3.70
N ASP A 74 -16.09 0.68 2.43
CA ASP A 74 -16.58 1.74 1.54
C ASP A 74 -17.71 1.25 0.63
N ARG A 75 -18.53 2.20 0.16
CA ARG A 75 -19.62 2.01 -0.80
C ARG A 75 -20.67 0.98 -0.38
N ALA A 76 -20.97 0.93 0.91
CA ALA A 76 -22.02 0.09 1.47
C ALA A 76 -23.22 0.93 1.94
N ASN A 77 -24.44 0.48 1.64
CA ASN A 77 -25.66 0.92 2.32
C ASN A 77 -25.92 0.10 3.59
N LYS A 78 -27.01 0.38 4.32
CA LYS A 78 -27.33 -0.29 5.59
C LYS A 78 -27.44 -1.82 5.47
N LYS A 79 -28.17 -2.32 4.46
CA LYS A 79 -28.35 -3.77 4.24
C LYS A 79 -27.02 -4.44 3.88
N GLN A 80 -26.21 -3.75 3.07
CA GLN A 80 -24.89 -4.20 2.66
C GLN A 80 -23.91 -4.23 3.83
N PHE A 81 -23.99 -3.26 4.74
CA PHE A 81 -23.24 -3.27 5.99
C PHE A 81 -23.67 -4.43 6.90
N GLU A 82 -24.97 -4.67 7.04
CA GLU A 82 -25.48 -5.83 7.80
C GLU A 82 -24.98 -7.16 7.22
N HIS A 83 -25.00 -7.30 5.89
CA HIS A 83 -24.41 -8.45 5.20
C HIS A 83 -22.90 -8.57 5.46
N ALA A 84 -22.15 -7.47 5.39
CA ALA A 84 -20.72 -7.46 5.67
C ALA A 84 -20.41 -7.93 7.09
N ARG A 85 -21.22 -7.53 8.09
CA ARG A 85 -21.05 -8.02 9.45
C ARG A 85 -21.20 -9.54 9.53
N CYS A 86 -22.15 -10.15 8.80
CA CYS A 86 -22.28 -11.61 8.78
C CYS A 86 -21.14 -12.29 8.05
N PHE A 87 -20.73 -11.74 6.92
CA PHE A 87 -19.62 -12.26 6.14
C PHE A 87 -18.33 -12.38 6.97
N PHE A 88 -18.02 -11.38 7.80
CA PHE A 88 -16.85 -11.40 8.67
C PHE A 88 -17.07 -12.05 10.03
N ASP A 89 -18.29 -12.48 10.37
CA ASP A 89 -18.55 -13.08 11.68
C ASP A 89 -17.82 -14.41 11.87
N GLU A 90 -17.53 -15.11 10.77
CA GLU A 90 -16.81 -16.37 10.79
C GLU A 90 -15.34 -16.23 11.24
N LEU A 91 -14.79 -15.01 11.33
CA LEU A 91 -13.44 -14.77 11.86
C LEU A 91 -13.43 -14.90 13.40
N PRO A 92 -12.53 -15.72 13.97
CA PRO A 92 -12.42 -15.89 15.42
C PRO A 92 -11.73 -14.72 16.14
N GLN A 93 -11.00 -13.87 15.41
CA GLN A 93 -10.35 -12.67 15.97
C GLN A 93 -11.37 -11.61 16.39
N ASP A 94 -10.97 -10.65 17.22
CA ASP A 94 -11.77 -9.44 17.40
C ASP A 94 -11.90 -8.72 16.05
N LYS A 95 -13.11 -8.35 15.66
CA LYS A 95 -13.37 -7.71 14.35
C LYS A 95 -14.12 -6.40 14.51
N ARG A 96 -13.72 -5.40 13.73
CA ARG A 96 -14.38 -4.10 13.70
C ARG A 96 -14.52 -3.62 12.29
N ILE A 97 -15.77 -3.41 11.86
CA ILE A 97 -16.08 -2.87 10.54
C ILE A 97 -16.34 -1.38 10.67
N LEU A 98 -15.50 -0.57 10.03
CA LEU A 98 -15.73 0.86 9.85
C LEU A 98 -16.66 1.05 8.65
N TRP A 99 -17.93 1.36 8.92
CA TRP A 99 -18.87 1.71 7.86
C TRP A 99 -18.66 3.17 7.45
N ASN A 100 -17.70 3.40 6.54
CA ASN A 100 -17.26 4.76 6.17
C ASN A 100 -18.39 5.62 5.59
N ASP A 101 -19.35 4.97 4.92
CA ASP A 101 -20.56 5.58 4.37
C ASP A 101 -21.76 5.59 5.33
N GLY A 102 -21.58 5.07 6.54
CA GLY A 102 -22.58 5.01 7.59
C GLY A 102 -22.88 6.39 8.21
N PRO A 103 -24.05 6.56 8.83
CA PRO A 103 -24.48 7.86 9.36
C PRO A 103 -23.54 8.40 10.44
N ARG A 104 -22.96 7.54 11.29
CA ARG A 104 -22.05 7.97 12.37
C ARG A 104 -20.71 8.47 11.82
N LEU A 105 -20.07 7.69 10.94
CA LEU A 105 -18.79 8.09 10.35
C LEU A 105 -18.94 9.27 9.38
N LYS A 106 -20.07 9.38 8.66
CA LYS A 106 -20.38 10.58 7.87
C LYS A 106 -20.52 11.84 8.74
N SER A 107 -21.16 11.73 9.90
CA SER A 107 -21.28 12.86 10.84
C SER A 107 -19.90 13.34 11.30
N LEU A 108 -19.04 12.43 11.75
CA LEU A 108 -17.66 12.74 12.15
C LEU A 108 -16.83 13.28 10.98
N HIS A 109 -17.02 12.74 9.78
CA HIS A 109 -16.36 13.26 8.58
C HIS A 109 -16.76 14.71 8.29
N ASN A 110 -18.05 15.04 8.37
CA ASN A 110 -18.55 16.40 8.11
C ASN A 110 -17.98 17.41 9.13
N GLU A 111 -17.86 17.02 10.40
CA GLU A 111 -17.17 17.84 11.40
C GLU A 111 -15.72 18.13 11.00
N LEU A 112 -14.96 17.10 10.57
CA LEU A 112 -13.59 17.33 10.08
C LEU A 112 -13.54 18.20 8.82
N VAL A 113 -14.59 18.20 7.98
CA VAL A 113 -14.70 19.10 6.83
C VAL A 113 -14.81 20.54 7.30
N GLU A 114 -15.60 20.82 8.34
CA GLU A 114 -15.73 22.16 8.93
C GLU A 114 -14.40 22.67 9.51
N TYR A 115 -13.58 21.77 10.08
CA TYR A 115 -12.23 22.11 10.55
C TYR A 115 -11.18 22.20 9.42
N GLY A 116 -11.52 21.85 8.18
CA GLY A 116 -10.54 21.76 7.08
C GLY A 116 -9.50 20.67 7.29
N LEU A 117 -9.86 19.60 8.01
CA LEU A 117 -9.00 18.48 8.40
C LEU A 117 -9.42 17.14 7.76
N ALA A 118 -10.59 17.09 7.13
CA ALA A 118 -11.08 15.86 6.49
C ALA A 118 -10.25 15.49 5.24
N PRO A 119 -10.08 14.18 4.96
CA PRO A 119 -9.69 13.71 3.64
C PRO A 119 -10.69 14.23 2.58
N THR A 120 -10.21 14.93 1.56
CA THR A 120 -11.09 15.58 0.56
C THR A 120 -11.57 14.63 -0.52
N GLU A 121 -10.74 13.66 -0.90
CA GLU A 121 -11.04 12.70 -1.97
C GLU A 121 -11.47 11.34 -1.42
N PRO A 122 -12.51 10.70 -1.99
CA PRO A 122 -12.85 9.32 -1.67
C PRO A 122 -11.81 8.35 -2.27
N GLY A 123 -11.52 7.25 -1.57
CA GLY A 123 -10.62 6.21 -2.06
C GLY A 123 -9.92 5.43 -0.95
N LYS A 124 -9.10 4.46 -1.36
CA LYS A 124 -8.34 3.57 -0.46
C LYS A 124 -7.53 4.35 0.59
N GLY A 125 -6.88 5.46 0.20
CA GLY A 125 -6.13 6.29 1.14
C GLY A 125 -6.97 6.87 2.28
N ARG A 126 -8.17 7.39 1.99
CA ARG A 126 -9.14 7.86 3.00
C ARG A 126 -9.60 6.72 3.91
N ASN A 127 -9.91 5.57 3.32
CA ASN A 127 -10.36 4.38 4.04
C ASN A 127 -9.32 3.91 5.05
N VAL A 128 -8.09 3.71 4.58
CA VAL A 128 -6.94 3.33 5.41
C VAL A 128 -6.68 4.37 6.50
N TRP A 129 -6.79 5.66 6.18
CA TRP A 129 -6.60 6.72 7.17
C TRP A 129 -7.59 6.65 8.34
N TYR A 130 -8.88 6.38 8.08
CA TYR A 130 -9.87 6.16 9.14
C TYR A 130 -9.61 4.88 9.93
N CYS A 131 -9.19 3.80 9.28
CA CYS A 131 -8.80 2.55 9.95
C CYS A 131 -7.63 2.80 10.92
N ILE A 132 -6.61 3.56 10.49
CA ILE A 132 -5.48 3.93 11.35
C ILE A 132 -5.95 4.76 12.54
N GLY A 133 -6.87 5.71 12.34
CA GLY A 133 -7.47 6.47 13.44
C GLY A 133 -8.16 5.60 14.47
N PHE A 134 -8.94 4.63 14.01
CA PHE A 134 -9.57 3.65 14.88
C PHE A 134 -8.54 2.81 15.62
N VAL A 135 -7.50 2.30 14.95
CA VAL A 135 -6.44 1.50 15.59
C VAL A 135 -5.69 2.29 16.65
N LEU A 136 -5.36 3.57 16.37
CA LEU A 136 -4.72 4.45 17.34
C LEU A 136 -5.61 4.70 18.57
N ALA A 137 -6.92 4.88 18.38
CA ALA A 137 -7.87 5.08 19.47
C ALA A 137 -8.18 3.78 20.26
N ALA A 138 -8.19 2.63 19.58
CA ALA A 138 -8.37 1.34 20.22
C ALA A 138 -7.18 1.00 21.13
N ASN A 139 -5.97 1.42 20.74
CA ASN A 139 -4.73 1.28 21.52
C ASN A 139 -4.47 -0.16 22.01
N ASN A 140 -4.81 -1.13 21.17
CA ASN A 140 -4.68 -2.57 21.42
C ASN A 140 -3.73 -3.25 20.42
N ALA A 141 -2.90 -2.45 19.72
CA ALA A 141 -1.99 -2.89 18.68
C ALA A 141 -0.57 -2.34 18.92
N ARG A 142 0.44 -3.18 18.69
CA ARG A 142 1.86 -2.79 18.62
C ARG A 142 2.43 -2.90 17.23
N ALA A 143 1.88 -3.81 16.42
CA ALA A 143 2.14 -3.89 15.01
C ALA A 143 0.82 -3.88 14.24
N VAL A 144 0.86 -3.28 13.04
CA VAL A 144 -0.27 -3.20 12.13
C VAL A 144 0.18 -3.65 10.76
N ALA A 145 -0.60 -4.53 10.13
CA ALA A 145 -0.42 -4.88 8.72
C ALA A 145 -1.59 -4.34 7.89
N LEU A 146 -1.34 -4.10 6.61
CA LEU A 146 -2.35 -3.75 5.62
C LEU A 146 -2.24 -4.72 4.45
N HIS A 147 -3.37 -5.30 4.05
CA HIS A 147 -3.46 -6.23 2.92
C HIS A 147 -4.60 -5.82 2.01
N ASP A 148 -4.40 -5.99 0.70
CA ASP A 148 -5.48 -5.76 -0.27
C ASP A 148 -6.51 -6.89 -0.22
N CYS A 149 -7.77 -6.54 -0.47
CA CYS A 149 -8.91 -7.47 -0.43
C CYS A 149 -9.16 -8.17 -1.78
N ASP A 150 -8.28 -8.00 -2.76
CA ASP A 150 -8.42 -8.53 -4.13
C ASP A 150 -7.40 -9.64 -4.47
N ILE A 151 -6.70 -10.16 -3.46
CA ILE A 151 -5.67 -11.21 -3.57
C ILE A 151 -6.34 -12.57 -3.76
N LEU A 152 -6.07 -13.22 -4.89
CA LEU A 152 -6.67 -14.53 -5.24
C LEU A 152 -5.87 -15.71 -4.67
N THR A 153 -4.56 -15.55 -4.51
CA THR A 153 -3.64 -16.59 -4.01
C THR A 153 -3.23 -16.33 -2.57
N TYR A 154 -4.15 -15.81 -1.75
CA TYR A 154 -3.86 -15.48 -0.36
C TYR A 154 -3.57 -16.74 0.45
N GLU A 155 -2.44 -16.74 1.16
CA GLU A 155 -2.00 -17.82 2.03
C GLU A 155 -1.55 -17.28 3.39
N ARG A 156 -1.52 -18.14 4.42
CA ARG A 156 -1.15 -17.76 5.79
C ARG A 156 0.27 -17.22 5.91
N ASP A 157 1.15 -17.62 4.99
CA ASP A 157 2.50 -17.10 4.84
C ASP A 157 2.53 -15.58 4.68
N ILE A 158 1.57 -14.98 3.98
CA ILE A 158 1.56 -13.54 3.69
C ILE A 158 1.53 -12.73 5.00
N PRO A 159 0.49 -12.84 5.86
CA PRO A 159 0.47 -12.08 7.11
C PRO A 159 1.60 -12.51 8.06
N ALA A 160 1.96 -13.80 8.10
CA ALA A 160 3.00 -14.28 9.01
C ALA A 160 4.35 -13.62 8.68
N ARG A 161 4.75 -13.64 7.41
CA ARG A 161 6.02 -13.06 6.92
C ARG A 161 6.05 -11.56 7.04
N LEU A 162 4.91 -10.87 6.91
CA LEU A 162 4.85 -9.42 7.09
C LEU A 162 4.95 -9.02 8.57
N PHE A 163 4.25 -9.71 9.47
CA PHE A 163 4.33 -9.38 10.89
C PHE A 163 5.65 -9.76 11.54
N TYR A 164 6.28 -10.85 11.08
CA TYR A 164 7.47 -11.41 11.74
C TYR A 164 8.59 -10.37 11.93
N PRO A 165 9.00 -9.57 10.92
CA PRO A 165 10.12 -8.66 11.09
C PRO A 165 9.86 -7.51 12.08
N VAL A 166 8.62 -7.05 12.18
CA VAL A 166 8.24 -5.88 13.01
C VAL A 166 7.81 -6.27 14.43
N THR A 167 7.52 -7.56 14.66
CA THR A 167 7.10 -8.09 15.97
C THR A 167 8.16 -8.91 16.68
N ASN A 168 9.16 -9.44 15.96
CA ASN A 168 10.24 -10.20 16.55
C ASN A 168 11.07 -9.32 17.50
N PRO A 169 11.14 -9.63 18.81
CA PRO A 169 11.86 -8.82 19.79
C PRO A 169 13.37 -8.71 19.55
N ALA A 170 13.97 -9.62 18.78
CA ALA A 170 15.37 -9.57 18.40
C ALA A 170 15.66 -8.56 17.28
N PHE A 171 14.61 -8.07 16.59
CA PHE A 171 14.76 -7.17 15.46
C PHE A 171 14.41 -5.72 15.82
N GLY A 172 14.98 -4.81 15.05
CA GLY A 172 14.78 -3.36 15.19
C GLY A 172 13.92 -2.74 14.09
N TYR A 173 13.18 -3.53 13.31
CA TYR A 173 12.41 -3.02 12.18
C TYR A 173 11.11 -2.34 12.62
N GLU A 174 10.81 -1.21 11.98
CA GLU A 174 9.59 -0.43 12.16
C GLU A 174 8.64 -0.55 10.98
N PHE A 175 9.14 -0.91 9.80
CA PHE A 175 8.36 -1.07 8.58
C PHE A 175 8.87 -2.26 7.77
N CYS A 176 7.95 -3.09 7.29
CA CYS A 176 8.24 -4.22 6.42
C CYS A 176 7.33 -4.20 5.18
N LYS A 177 7.91 -4.15 3.99
CA LYS A 177 7.18 -4.23 2.71
C LYS A 177 7.17 -5.65 2.16
N GLY A 178 6.04 -6.14 1.71
CA GLY A 178 5.98 -7.40 0.97
C GLY A 178 6.56 -7.25 -0.43
N TYR A 179 7.29 -8.26 -0.90
CA TYR A 179 7.66 -8.40 -2.30
C TYR A 179 7.39 -9.82 -2.80
N TYR A 180 7.11 -9.93 -4.11
CA TYR A 180 6.69 -11.17 -4.74
C TYR A 180 6.81 -11.06 -6.26
N SER A 181 7.17 -12.16 -6.91
CA SER A 181 7.06 -12.25 -8.37
C SER A 181 5.59 -12.29 -8.81
N ARG A 182 5.31 -11.68 -9.97
CA ARG A 182 3.95 -11.64 -10.54
C ARG A 182 3.96 -12.24 -11.94
N ILE A 183 3.43 -13.46 -12.04
CA ILE A 183 3.27 -14.18 -13.30
C ILE A 183 1.78 -14.50 -13.45
N HIS A 184 1.18 -14.09 -14.56
CA HIS A 184 -0.21 -14.41 -14.88
C HIS A 184 -0.30 -14.89 -16.33
N GLU A 185 -1.01 -15.98 -16.58
CA GLU A 185 -1.18 -16.57 -17.93
C GLU A 185 0.13 -16.69 -18.73
N GLN A 186 1.22 -17.18 -18.10
CA GLN A 186 2.54 -17.30 -18.72
C GLN A 186 3.14 -15.95 -19.19
N ARG A 187 2.81 -14.84 -18.52
CA ARG A 187 3.33 -13.49 -18.81
C ARG A 187 3.83 -12.79 -17.55
N LEU A 188 4.80 -11.89 -17.72
CA LEU A 188 5.26 -10.99 -16.65
C LEU A 188 4.24 -9.87 -16.40
N SER A 189 3.71 -9.79 -15.18
CA SER A 189 2.78 -8.74 -14.74
C SER A 189 3.52 -7.55 -14.11
N GLY A 190 2.78 -6.61 -13.50
CA GLY A 190 3.36 -5.47 -12.78
C GLY A 190 3.93 -4.37 -13.68
N ARG A 191 3.25 -4.04 -14.80
CA ARG A 191 3.71 -3.04 -15.78
C ARG A 191 4.05 -1.69 -15.16
N THR A 192 3.27 -1.20 -14.20
CA THR A 192 3.56 0.08 -13.53
C THR A 192 4.88 0.03 -12.77
N THR A 193 5.18 -1.04 -12.04
CA THR A 193 6.49 -1.17 -11.37
C THR A 193 7.60 -1.31 -12.40
N ARG A 194 7.48 -2.30 -13.31
CA ARG A 194 8.52 -2.70 -14.26
C ARG A 194 8.87 -1.61 -15.27
N LEU A 195 7.85 -1.05 -15.91
CA LEU A 195 7.98 -0.17 -17.06
C LEU A 195 7.84 1.30 -16.69
N PHE A 196 7.38 1.64 -15.48
CA PHE A 196 7.21 3.02 -15.05
C PHE A 196 8.06 3.41 -13.85
N VAL A 197 7.76 2.90 -12.65
CA VAL A 197 8.39 3.37 -11.40
C VAL A 197 9.90 3.18 -11.41
N THR A 198 10.38 1.96 -11.66
CA THR A 198 11.82 1.69 -11.66
C THR A 198 12.57 2.51 -12.72
N PRO A 199 12.16 2.55 -14.01
CA PRO A 199 12.85 3.39 -14.99
C PRO A 199 12.72 4.89 -14.69
N LEU A 200 11.61 5.35 -14.10
CA LEU A 200 11.43 6.75 -13.69
C LEU A 200 12.41 7.13 -12.57
N LEU A 201 12.50 6.34 -11.50
CA LEU A 201 13.43 6.56 -10.39
C LEU A 201 14.88 6.61 -10.91
N ARG A 202 15.26 5.65 -11.76
CA ARG A 202 16.61 5.62 -12.37
C ARG A 202 16.87 6.80 -13.30
N SER A 203 15.84 7.30 -13.99
CA SER A 203 15.96 8.50 -14.82
C SER A 203 16.20 9.75 -13.99
N PHE A 204 15.48 9.89 -12.87
CA PHE A 204 15.80 10.94 -11.88
C PHE A 204 17.23 10.79 -11.40
N MET A 205 17.66 9.59 -10.98
CA MET A 205 19.05 9.39 -10.51
C MET A 205 20.10 9.77 -11.55
N LYS A 206 19.86 9.48 -12.84
CA LYS A 206 20.77 9.91 -13.92
C LYS A 206 20.83 11.43 -14.10
N MET A 207 19.75 12.14 -13.82
CA MET A 207 19.66 13.58 -14.02
C MET A 207 20.12 14.40 -12.82
N ILE A 208 19.79 13.96 -11.60
CA ILE A 208 20.02 14.72 -10.37
C ILE A 208 20.91 14.01 -9.35
N GLY A 209 21.45 12.85 -9.71
CA GLY A 209 22.30 12.03 -8.84
C GLY A 209 21.51 11.14 -7.88
N HIS A 210 22.25 10.43 -7.03
CA HIS A 210 21.72 9.44 -6.10
C HIS A 210 21.36 10.08 -4.76
N THR A 211 20.23 10.78 -4.69
CA THR A 211 19.72 11.31 -3.41
C THR A 211 19.27 10.17 -2.49
N ASP A 212 19.31 10.39 -1.17
CA ASP A 212 18.86 9.39 -0.19
C ASP A 212 17.43 8.92 -0.45
N PHE A 213 16.52 9.84 -0.81
CA PHE A 213 15.14 9.49 -1.15
C PHE A 213 15.06 8.58 -2.38
N LEU A 214 15.78 8.91 -3.46
CA LEU A 214 15.77 8.12 -4.68
C LEU A 214 16.39 6.73 -4.45
N MET A 215 17.51 6.67 -3.74
CA MET A 215 18.16 5.42 -3.35
C MET A 215 17.26 4.56 -2.47
N PHE A 216 16.55 5.17 -1.51
CA PHE A 216 15.60 4.48 -0.66
C PHE A 216 14.45 3.88 -1.48
N MET A 217 13.84 4.66 -2.38
CA MET A 217 12.74 4.20 -3.23
C MET A 217 13.16 3.08 -4.19
N ASP A 218 14.35 3.16 -4.80
CA ASP A 218 14.87 2.12 -5.73
C ASP A 218 15.36 0.86 -4.99
N SER A 219 15.51 0.90 -3.66
CA SER A 219 15.86 -0.28 -2.87
C SER A 219 14.70 -1.27 -2.74
N PHE A 220 13.46 -0.84 -2.94
CA PHE A 220 12.30 -1.73 -2.91
C PHE A 220 12.16 -2.49 -4.23
N ARG A 221 12.01 -3.82 -4.16
CA ARG A 221 11.77 -4.65 -5.34
C ARG A 221 10.39 -4.36 -5.95
N TYR A 222 9.39 -4.16 -5.10
CA TYR A 222 7.99 -3.89 -5.48
C TYR A 222 7.44 -2.72 -4.66
N PRO A 223 7.84 -1.46 -4.96
CA PRO A 223 7.42 -0.29 -4.19
C PRO A 223 5.89 -0.09 -4.18
N LEU A 224 5.20 -0.61 -5.20
CA LEU A 224 3.74 -0.52 -5.35
C LEU A 224 2.97 -1.73 -4.80
N ALA A 225 3.60 -2.66 -4.08
CA ALA A 225 2.88 -3.75 -3.42
C ALA A 225 1.90 -3.19 -2.36
N GLY A 226 0.67 -3.67 -2.30
CA GLY A 226 -0.31 -3.22 -1.29
C GLY A 226 0.06 -3.67 0.13
N GLU A 227 0.85 -4.74 0.22
CA GLU A 227 1.05 -5.51 1.44
C GLU A 227 2.27 -5.00 2.21
N PHE A 228 2.04 -4.54 3.44
CA PHE A 228 3.10 -4.11 4.34
C PHE A 228 2.66 -4.22 5.81
N SER A 229 3.63 -4.20 6.70
CA SER A 229 3.41 -4.06 8.14
C SER A 229 4.28 -2.96 8.73
N MET A 230 3.88 -2.45 9.89
CA MET A 230 4.65 -1.47 10.63
C MET A 230 4.35 -1.49 12.12
N ARG A 231 5.23 -0.88 12.91
CA ARG A 231 4.96 -0.59 14.32
C ARG A 231 3.95 0.54 14.45
N THR A 232 3.11 0.48 15.47
CA THR A 232 2.11 1.54 15.74
C THR A 232 2.74 2.89 16.06
N ASP A 233 3.99 2.89 16.55
CA ASP A 233 4.75 4.07 16.95
C ASP A 233 4.89 5.11 15.82
N ILE A 234 4.92 4.69 14.55
CA ILE A 234 5.06 5.60 13.40
C ILE A 234 3.73 6.07 12.79
N LEU A 235 2.61 5.39 13.10
CA LEU A 235 1.30 5.62 12.46
C LEU A 235 0.75 7.04 12.69
N SER A 236 0.90 7.58 13.90
CA SER A 236 0.31 8.87 14.26
C SER A 236 0.92 10.06 13.52
N SER A 237 2.18 9.91 13.09
CA SER A 237 2.92 10.91 12.31
C SER A 237 2.74 10.80 10.80
N MET A 238 2.29 9.65 10.29
CA MET A 238 2.16 9.40 8.86
C MET A 238 1.04 10.22 8.22
N ARG A 239 1.37 10.90 7.12
CA ARG A 239 0.39 11.58 6.27
C ARG A 239 -0.02 10.67 5.12
N MET A 240 -1.28 10.23 5.12
CA MET A 240 -1.76 9.36 4.05
C MET A 240 -2.05 10.18 2.78
N PRO A 241 -1.53 9.80 1.61
CA PRO A 241 -2.06 10.31 0.35
C PRO A 241 -3.48 9.78 0.12
N SER A 242 -4.32 10.55 -0.57
CA SER A 242 -5.73 10.19 -0.83
C SER A 242 -5.95 9.45 -2.16
N ASP A 243 -4.91 9.31 -2.99
CA ASP A 243 -4.98 8.91 -4.39
C ASP A 243 -4.32 7.56 -4.68
N TRP A 244 -4.12 7.25 -5.97
CA TRP A 244 -3.44 6.05 -6.47
C TRP A 244 -1.93 6.06 -6.24
N GLY A 245 -1.40 7.11 -5.63
CA GLY A 245 -0.03 7.18 -5.12
C GLY A 245 0.11 6.65 -3.70
N LEU A 246 -0.86 5.90 -3.18
CA LEU A 246 -0.88 5.43 -1.79
C LEU A 246 0.42 4.77 -1.36
N GLU A 247 0.85 3.77 -2.10
CA GLU A 247 2.02 2.98 -1.76
C GLU A 247 3.30 3.83 -1.83
N VAL A 248 3.41 4.73 -2.82
CA VAL A 248 4.56 5.65 -2.95
C VAL A 248 4.56 6.71 -1.85
N GLY A 249 3.40 7.26 -1.50
CA GLY A 249 3.26 8.24 -0.43
C GLY A 249 3.56 7.63 0.94
N ILE A 250 3.13 6.38 1.18
CA ILE A 250 3.50 5.62 2.38
C ILE A 250 5.01 5.46 2.47
N LEU A 251 5.69 5.03 1.39
CA LEU A 251 7.15 4.91 1.40
C LEU A 251 7.85 6.26 1.62
N SER A 252 7.31 7.35 1.05
CA SER A 252 7.80 8.71 1.28
C SER A 252 7.68 9.14 2.75
N GLU A 253 6.59 8.76 3.42
CA GLU A 253 6.39 9.03 4.85
C GLU A 253 7.24 8.10 5.75
N VAL A 254 7.44 6.84 5.37
CA VAL A 254 8.39 5.95 6.05
C VAL A 254 9.81 6.53 5.96
N PHE A 255 10.23 6.98 4.77
CA PHE A 255 11.53 7.63 4.60
C PHE A 255 11.68 8.89 5.47
N ARG A 256 10.59 9.64 5.67
CA ARG A 256 10.60 10.85 6.51
C ARG A 256 10.70 10.54 8.00
N ASN A 257 10.02 9.49 8.46
CA ASN A 257 9.80 9.23 9.89
C ASN A 257 10.67 8.10 10.45
N THR A 258 11.33 7.31 9.60
CA THR A 258 12.05 6.09 10.00
C THR A 258 13.43 6.02 9.34
N SER A 259 14.44 5.62 10.12
CA SER A 259 15.78 5.34 9.58
C SER A 259 15.73 4.15 8.59
N PRO A 260 16.38 4.22 7.42
CA PRO A 260 16.44 3.09 6.47
C PRO A 260 16.92 1.77 7.09
N ARG A 261 17.75 1.81 8.15
CA ARG A 261 18.19 0.61 8.90
C ARG A 261 17.08 -0.11 9.66
N ARG A 262 15.96 0.58 9.91
CA ARG A 262 14.76 0.06 10.57
C ARG A 262 13.68 -0.29 9.53
N VAL A 263 14.03 -0.30 8.25
CA VAL A 263 13.14 -0.67 7.15
C VAL A 263 13.63 -1.96 6.51
N CYS A 264 12.70 -2.88 6.27
CA CYS A 264 12.97 -4.09 5.51
C CYS A 264 11.89 -4.34 4.45
N GLN A 265 12.19 -5.30 3.58
CA GLN A 265 11.22 -5.94 2.71
C GLN A 265 11.35 -7.45 2.85
N VAL A 266 10.25 -8.19 2.68
CA VAL A 266 10.21 -9.65 2.87
C VAL A 266 9.54 -10.32 1.69
N ASP A 267 10.06 -11.47 1.30
CA ASP A 267 9.45 -12.34 0.31
C ASP A 267 8.20 -12.98 0.91
N ILE A 268 7.02 -12.67 0.39
CA ILE A 268 5.73 -13.11 0.97
C ILE A 268 5.03 -14.21 0.15
N SER A 269 5.44 -14.46 -1.09
CA SER A 269 4.75 -15.43 -1.94
C SER A 269 5.55 -15.78 -3.19
N ASP A 270 5.60 -17.08 -3.49
CA ASP A 270 6.14 -17.62 -4.74
C ASP A 270 5.21 -17.34 -5.93
N ASN A 271 3.90 -17.35 -5.69
CA ASN A 271 2.88 -17.12 -6.72
C ASN A 271 1.81 -16.15 -6.20
N TYR A 272 1.98 -14.89 -6.58
CA TYR A 272 1.07 -13.82 -6.19
C TYR A 272 0.17 -13.40 -7.36
N ASP A 273 -1.13 -13.64 -7.22
CA ASP A 273 -2.14 -13.19 -8.17
C ASP A 273 -3.27 -12.41 -7.48
N HIS A 274 -3.78 -11.42 -8.20
CA HIS A 274 -4.84 -10.52 -7.73
C HIS A 274 -5.75 -10.13 -8.90
N LYS A 275 -6.88 -9.50 -8.60
CA LYS A 275 -7.80 -9.05 -9.66
C LYS A 275 -7.12 -8.07 -10.62
N HIS A 276 -6.96 -8.47 -11.88
CA HIS A 276 -6.33 -7.62 -12.89
C HIS A 276 -7.22 -6.48 -13.37
N GLN A 277 -6.62 -5.30 -13.47
CA GLN A 277 -7.19 -4.19 -14.23
C GLN A 277 -6.68 -4.27 -15.68
N GLU A 278 -7.59 -4.27 -16.64
CA GLU A 278 -7.23 -4.16 -18.05
C GLU A 278 -6.59 -2.80 -18.35
N VAL A 279 -5.69 -2.75 -19.34
CA VAL A 279 -5.22 -1.48 -19.88
C VAL A 279 -6.38 -0.86 -20.64
N GLY A 280 -7.15 -0.01 -19.95
CA GLY A 280 -8.23 0.74 -20.59
C GLY A 280 -7.72 1.49 -21.82
N SER A 281 -8.53 1.52 -22.87
CA SER A 281 -8.31 2.37 -24.06
C SER A 281 -8.45 3.86 -23.73
N ASP A 282 -8.99 4.19 -22.57
CA ASP A 282 -9.18 5.54 -22.07
C ASP A 282 -7.93 6.06 -21.35
N LYS A 283 -7.39 7.18 -21.83
CA LYS A 283 -6.23 7.88 -21.26
C LYS A 283 -6.46 8.36 -19.82
N THR A 284 -7.69 8.35 -19.33
CA THR A 284 -8.08 8.81 -18.00
C THR A 284 -8.35 7.68 -16.99
N ALA A 285 -8.29 6.41 -17.41
CA ALA A 285 -8.61 5.25 -16.57
C ALA A 285 -7.41 4.30 -16.33
N GLY A 286 -7.50 3.48 -15.28
CA GLY A 286 -6.56 2.40 -14.97
C GLY A 286 -5.10 2.85 -14.82
N LEU A 287 -4.20 2.21 -15.57
CA LEU A 287 -2.74 2.40 -15.50
C LEU A 287 -2.31 3.84 -15.83
N SER A 288 -3.01 4.54 -16.72
CA SER A 288 -2.66 5.91 -17.10
C SER A 288 -2.76 6.84 -15.89
N ARG A 289 -3.94 6.86 -15.25
CA ARG A 289 -4.18 7.66 -14.04
C ARG A 289 -3.19 7.31 -12.94
N MET A 290 -2.96 6.02 -12.70
CA MET A 290 -1.99 5.56 -11.70
C MET A 290 -0.58 6.12 -11.96
N SER A 291 -0.08 6.03 -13.19
CA SER A 291 1.25 6.54 -13.53
C SER A 291 1.36 8.08 -13.38
N TYR A 292 0.30 8.81 -13.73
CA TYR A 292 0.24 10.26 -13.53
C TYR A 292 0.31 10.63 -12.05
N GLU A 293 -0.49 10.01 -11.18
CA GLU A 293 -0.47 10.29 -9.74
C GLU A 293 0.86 9.91 -9.08
N ILE A 294 1.45 8.77 -9.49
CA ILE A 294 2.78 8.38 -9.01
C ILE A 294 3.85 9.40 -9.44
N ALA A 295 3.84 9.84 -10.70
CA ALA A 295 4.76 10.88 -11.18
C ALA A 295 4.64 12.14 -10.34
N LYS A 296 3.40 12.61 -10.14
CA LYS A 296 3.08 13.81 -9.36
C LYS A 296 3.58 13.69 -7.93
N SER A 297 3.39 12.53 -7.29
CA SER A 297 3.88 12.26 -5.93
C SER A 297 5.41 12.33 -5.82
N ILE A 298 6.14 11.68 -6.74
CA ILE A 298 7.61 11.70 -6.76
C ILE A 298 8.15 13.11 -7.06
N ILE A 299 7.62 13.77 -8.10
CA ILE A 299 8.01 15.14 -8.48
C ILE A 299 7.78 16.10 -7.32
N ARG A 300 6.61 16.04 -6.69
CA ARG A 300 6.31 16.88 -5.52
C ARG A 300 7.28 16.63 -4.39
N ARG A 301 7.57 15.36 -4.08
CA ARG A 301 8.52 15.01 -3.01
C ARG A 301 9.90 15.61 -3.29
N LEU A 302 10.45 15.42 -4.49
CA LEU A 302 11.73 15.99 -4.90
C LEU A 302 11.71 17.52 -4.88
N GLY A 303 10.59 18.14 -5.26
CA GLY A 303 10.39 19.58 -5.19
C GLY A 303 10.42 20.10 -3.75
N THR A 304 9.76 19.40 -2.82
CA THR A 304 9.80 19.75 -1.38
C THR A 304 11.17 19.55 -0.75
N GLU A 305 12.04 18.72 -1.34
CA GLU A 305 13.44 18.55 -0.95
C GLU A 305 14.38 19.58 -1.62
N GLY A 306 13.83 20.50 -2.40
CA GLY A 306 14.58 21.60 -3.01
C GLY A 306 15.19 21.28 -4.38
N THR A 307 14.76 20.20 -5.05
CA THR A 307 15.23 19.88 -6.41
C THR A 307 14.64 20.88 -7.42
N PRO A 308 15.46 21.68 -8.13
CA PRO A 308 14.95 22.63 -9.11
C PRO A 308 14.46 21.90 -10.37
N MET A 309 13.16 21.98 -10.66
CA MET A 309 12.53 21.30 -11.80
C MET A 309 11.69 22.28 -12.60
N GLY A 310 12.25 22.75 -13.73
CA GLY A 310 11.54 23.60 -14.70
C GLY A 310 11.07 22.83 -15.93
N ALA A 311 10.43 23.52 -16.89
CA ALA A 311 9.92 22.88 -18.11
C ALA A 311 11.01 22.14 -18.92
N ALA A 312 12.24 22.67 -18.97
CA ALA A 312 13.37 22.00 -19.63
C ALA A 312 13.76 20.69 -18.93
N PHE A 313 13.69 20.66 -17.60
CA PHE A 313 13.94 19.46 -16.80
C PHE A 313 12.97 18.35 -17.18
N PHE A 314 11.66 18.63 -17.21
CA PHE A 314 10.66 17.60 -17.53
C PHE A 314 10.77 17.07 -18.96
N ARG A 315 11.15 17.91 -19.93
CA ARG A 315 11.45 17.46 -21.30
C ARG A 315 12.63 16.48 -21.33
N SER A 316 13.70 16.78 -20.60
CA SER A 316 14.85 15.88 -20.48
C SER A 316 14.51 14.61 -19.70
N LEU A 317 13.69 14.71 -18.65
CA LEU A 317 13.22 13.57 -17.86
C LEU A 317 12.40 12.62 -18.72
N LYS A 318 11.46 13.13 -19.51
CA LYS A 318 10.68 12.34 -20.45
C LYS A 318 11.56 11.55 -21.41
N ALA A 319 12.56 12.20 -22.01
CA ALA A 319 13.47 11.55 -22.96
C ALA A 319 14.36 10.49 -22.28
N THR A 320 14.89 10.80 -21.09
CA THR A 320 15.71 9.89 -20.29
C THR A 320 14.89 8.68 -19.87
N TYR A 321 13.69 8.89 -19.33
CA TYR A 321 12.74 7.84 -18.97
C TYR A 321 12.43 6.92 -20.13
N TYR A 322 12.12 7.48 -21.31
CA TYR A 322 11.76 6.68 -22.46
C TYR A 322 12.90 5.73 -22.85
N ARG A 323 14.16 6.20 -22.81
CA ARG A 323 15.33 5.35 -23.05
C ARG A 323 15.50 4.29 -21.96
N GLU A 324 15.46 4.66 -20.68
CA GLU A 324 15.60 3.71 -19.57
C GLU A 324 14.53 2.61 -19.60
N ALA A 325 13.29 2.98 -19.92
CA ALA A 325 12.18 2.04 -19.99
C ALA A 325 12.35 1.03 -21.12
N LEU A 326 12.83 1.45 -22.30
CA LEU A 326 13.12 0.53 -23.42
C LEU A 326 14.30 -0.41 -23.12
N ASP A 327 15.32 0.08 -22.43
CA ASP A 327 16.45 -0.76 -22.00
C ASP A 327 15.99 -1.79 -20.96
N MET A 328 15.15 -1.39 -20.00
CA MET A 328 14.54 -2.29 -19.02
C MET A 328 13.60 -3.31 -19.67
N LEU A 329 12.78 -2.90 -20.64
CA LEU A 329 11.94 -3.80 -21.44
C LEU A 329 12.77 -4.91 -22.09
N SER A 330 13.93 -4.56 -22.64
CA SER A 330 14.83 -5.55 -23.26
C SER A 330 15.36 -6.57 -22.23
N ARG A 331 15.63 -6.14 -21.00
CA ARG A 331 16.03 -7.04 -19.89
C ARG A 331 14.89 -7.95 -19.46
N TYR A 332 13.69 -7.41 -19.28
CA TYR A 332 12.51 -8.23 -18.96
C TYR A 332 12.14 -9.20 -20.08
N ALA A 333 12.37 -8.83 -21.34
CA ALA A 333 12.15 -9.73 -22.47
C ALA A 333 13.13 -10.92 -22.45
N ALA A 334 14.40 -10.67 -22.10
CA ALA A 334 15.39 -11.74 -21.92
C ALA A 334 15.02 -12.66 -20.74
N ASP A 335 14.60 -12.08 -19.61
CA ASP A 335 14.16 -12.82 -18.42
C ASP A 335 12.88 -13.63 -18.66
N ALA A 336 11.90 -13.05 -19.37
CA ALA A 336 10.73 -13.80 -19.83
C ALA A 336 11.12 -14.97 -20.74
N ARG A 337 12.05 -14.74 -21.68
CA ARG A 337 12.47 -15.74 -22.66
C ARG A 337 13.13 -16.96 -22.01
N ILE A 338 14.04 -16.75 -21.05
CA ILE A 338 14.72 -17.86 -20.36
C ILE A 338 13.74 -18.68 -19.51
N ASN A 339 12.70 -18.04 -18.97
CA ASN A 339 11.64 -18.68 -18.19
C ASN A 339 10.46 -19.20 -19.05
N ASN A 340 10.59 -19.22 -20.38
CA ASN A 340 9.54 -19.63 -21.32
C ASN A 340 8.19 -18.86 -21.15
N LEU A 341 8.27 -17.59 -20.73
CA LEU A 341 7.15 -16.68 -20.63
C LEU A 341 6.98 -15.88 -21.94
N LYS A 342 5.74 -15.47 -22.20
CA LYS A 342 5.37 -14.64 -23.35
C LYS A 342 5.46 -13.16 -22.99
N ILE A 343 5.96 -12.36 -23.92
CA ILE A 343 5.99 -10.90 -23.82
C ILE A 343 5.52 -10.29 -25.13
N ASP A 344 4.55 -9.37 -25.07
CA ASP A 344 4.12 -8.58 -26.22
C ASP A 344 4.87 -7.24 -26.19
N ARG A 345 6.01 -7.19 -26.88
CA ARG A 345 6.87 -6.00 -26.90
C ARG A 345 6.15 -4.78 -27.42
N HIS A 346 5.30 -4.93 -28.44
CA HIS A 346 4.55 -3.81 -29.02
C HIS A 346 3.56 -3.21 -28.01
N SER A 347 2.84 -4.07 -27.28
CA SER A 347 1.94 -3.63 -26.22
C SER A 347 2.70 -2.96 -25.06
N GLU A 348 3.87 -3.49 -24.68
CA GLU A 348 4.71 -2.89 -23.62
C GLU A 348 5.30 -1.53 -24.06
N GLU A 349 5.76 -1.39 -25.30
CA GLU A 349 6.27 -0.12 -25.83
C GLU A 349 5.18 0.96 -25.91
N LYS A 350 3.97 0.62 -26.37
CA LYS A 350 2.82 1.54 -26.31
C LYS A 350 2.50 1.99 -24.87
N THR A 351 2.67 1.10 -23.90
CA THR A 351 2.49 1.42 -22.49
C THR A 351 3.56 2.40 -22.01
N ILE A 352 4.82 2.22 -22.43
CA ILE A 352 5.93 3.15 -22.14
C ILE A 352 5.68 4.54 -22.76
N GLU A 353 5.16 4.60 -23.99
CA GLU A 353 4.80 5.86 -24.64
C GLU A 353 3.72 6.63 -23.85
N LEU A 354 2.69 5.91 -23.38
CA LEU A 354 1.64 6.48 -22.53
C LEU A 354 2.23 7.04 -21.22
N PHE A 355 3.05 6.25 -20.53
CA PHE A 355 3.70 6.67 -19.30
C PHE A 355 4.63 7.89 -19.49
N SER A 356 5.35 7.93 -20.62
CA SER A 356 6.19 9.06 -21.02
C SER A 356 5.37 10.36 -21.19
N GLN A 357 4.13 10.27 -21.70
CA GLN A 357 3.21 11.41 -21.76
C GLN A 357 2.78 11.85 -20.35
N ASN A 358 2.46 10.91 -19.46
CA ASN A 358 2.01 11.21 -18.10
C ASN A 358 3.09 11.89 -17.23
N ILE A 359 4.38 11.62 -17.47
CA ILE A 359 5.49 12.35 -16.83
C ILE A 359 5.45 13.84 -17.18
N MET A 360 5.22 14.17 -18.46
CA MET A 360 5.12 15.57 -18.89
C MET A 360 3.91 16.25 -18.29
N LEU A 361 2.74 15.59 -18.32
CA LEU A 361 1.51 16.14 -17.73
C LEU A 361 1.67 16.40 -16.23
N ALA A 362 2.32 15.48 -15.50
CA ALA A 362 2.59 15.67 -14.08
C ALA A 362 3.56 16.82 -13.81
N GLY A 363 4.58 16.99 -14.66
CA GLY A 363 5.50 18.12 -14.62
C GLY A 363 4.82 19.46 -14.93
N GLU A 364 3.94 19.50 -15.93
CA GLU A 364 3.13 20.68 -16.27
C GLU A 364 2.20 21.05 -15.10
N SER A 365 1.49 20.08 -14.52
CA SER A 365 0.66 20.28 -13.33
C SER A 365 1.47 20.83 -12.15
N TYR A 366 2.70 20.36 -11.94
CA TYR A 366 3.60 20.87 -10.89
C TYR A 366 4.00 22.33 -11.11
N LEU A 367 4.18 22.75 -12.38
CA LEU A 367 4.54 24.14 -12.72
C LEU A 367 3.33 25.09 -12.63
N GLU A 368 2.14 24.62 -12.97
CA GLU A 368 0.91 25.42 -12.99
C GLU A 368 0.28 25.59 -11.60
N GLN A 369 0.30 24.54 -10.77
CA GLN A 369 -0.36 24.52 -9.47
C GLN A 369 0.63 24.84 -8.35
N SER A 370 0.73 26.11 -7.95
CA SER A 370 1.47 26.52 -6.73
C SER A 370 0.70 26.25 -5.43
N LYS A 371 -0.60 25.91 -5.51
CA LYS A 371 -1.45 25.62 -4.35
C LYS A 371 -1.77 24.13 -4.30
N ASP A 372 -1.15 23.49 -3.32
CA ASP A 372 -1.16 22.08 -3.02
C ASP A 372 -2.55 21.45 -2.82
N ILE A 373 -2.73 20.22 -3.30
CA ILE A 373 -3.65 19.27 -2.63
C ILE A 373 -2.89 18.75 -1.41
N PRO A 374 -3.27 19.08 -0.16
CA PRO A 374 -2.52 18.61 1.01
C PRO A 374 -2.61 17.08 1.09
N LEU A 375 -1.51 16.42 1.49
CA LEU A 375 -1.62 15.07 2.03
C LEU A 375 -2.66 15.09 3.16
N ILE A 376 -3.39 13.99 3.36
CA ILE A 376 -4.36 13.89 4.46
C ILE A 376 -3.59 14.20 5.76
N PRO A 377 -4.12 15.10 6.62
CA PRO A 377 -3.51 15.40 7.91
C PRO A 377 -3.16 14.13 8.68
N ASN A 378 -1.98 14.10 9.31
CA ASN A 378 -1.66 13.00 10.21
C ASN A 378 -2.51 13.06 11.48
N TRP A 379 -2.62 11.93 12.18
CA TRP A 379 -3.46 11.83 13.36
C TRP A 379 -2.99 12.70 14.53
N ASN A 380 -1.70 13.03 14.61
CA ASN A 380 -1.20 14.04 15.55
C ASN A 380 -1.86 15.42 15.35
N ARG A 381 -2.07 15.83 14.09
CA ARG A 381 -2.78 17.09 13.78
C ARG A 381 -4.27 17.02 14.14
N ILE A 382 -4.90 15.86 13.94
CA ILE A 382 -6.30 15.65 14.35
C ILE A 382 -6.44 15.75 15.87
N SER A 383 -5.65 14.98 16.63
CA SER A 383 -5.69 14.99 18.09
C SER A 383 -5.30 16.34 18.69
N SER A 384 -4.49 17.16 18.00
CA SER A 384 -4.19 18.51 18.44
C SER A 384 -5.34 19.49 18.21
N ALA A 385 -6.12 19.33 17.13
CA ALA A 385 -7.17 20.26 16.75
C ALA A 385 -8.53 19.89 17.34
N VAL A 386 -8.83 18.59 17.44
CA VAL A 386 -10.07 18.03 18.00
C VAL A 386 -9.69 16.86 18.93
N PRO A 387 -9.29 17.14 20.19
CA PRO A 387 -8.66 16.15 21.07
C PRO A 387 -9.48 14.90 21.38
N ASP A 388 -10.81 15.01 21.46
CA ASP A 388 -11.74 13.92 21.74
C ASP A 388 -12.18 13.14 20.49
N PHE A 389 -11.74 13.58 19.30
CA PHE A 389 -12.15 12.97 18.03
C PHE A 389 -11.78 11.48 17.91
N PRO A 390 -10.56 11.01 18.27
CA PRO A 390 -10.22 9.59 18.17
C PRO A 390 -11.14 8.71 19.03
N GLU A 391 -11.48 9.13 20.25
CA GLU A 391 -12.39 8.39 21.13
C GLU A 391 -13.82 8.38 20.58
N ARG A 392 -14.29 9.49 20.01
CA ARG A 392 -15.61 9.56 19.34
C ARG A 392 -15.65 8.69 18.09
N LEU A 393 -14.57 8.62 17.31
CA LEU A 393 -14.43 7.71 16.18
C LEU A 393 -14.55 6.25 16.64
N LYS A 394 -13.78 5.86 17.66
CA LYS A 394 -13.87 4.54 18.27
C LYS A 394 -15.29 4.23 18.74
N ALA A 395 -15.90 5.11 19.53
CA ALA A 395 -17.26 4.92 20.04
C ALA A 395 -18.31 4.78 18.91
N ALA A 396 -18.16 5.54 17.82
CA ALA A 396 -19.02 5.42 16.64
C ALA A 396 -18.90 4.04 15.98
N VAL A 397 -17.67 3.54 15.81
CA VAL A 397 -17.40 2.22 15.25
C VAL A 397 -17.94 1.12 16.16
N GLU A 398 -17.68 1.18 17.47
CA GLU A 398 -18.22 0.22 18.45
C GLU A 398 -19.76 0.20 18.40
N ALA A 399 -20.41 1.36 18.32
CA ALA A 399 -21.86 1.45 18.26
C ALA A 399 -22.46 0.82 16.99
N ASP A 400 -21.80 0.97 15.83
CA ASP A 400 -22.25 0.35 14.57
C ASP A 400 -22.03 -1.18 14.56
N ASN A 401 -21.05 -1.67 15.32
CA ASN A 401 -20.76 -3.11 15.47
C ASN A 401 -21.52 -3.76 16.66
N SER A 402 -22.18 -2.99 17.52
CA SER A 402 -22.94 -3.48 18.68
C SER A 402 -24.30 -4.09 18.29
N ASN A 403 -24.83 -4.96 19.16
CA ASN A 403 -26.19 -5.54 19.05
C ASN A 403 -26.47 -6.26 17.71
N PHE A 404 -25.46 -6.94 17.18
CA PHE A 404 -25.58 -7.73 15.97
C PHE A 404 -25.80 -9.21 16.29
N LEU A 405 -26.75 -9.82 15.62
CA LEU A 405 -26.90 -11.27 15.50
C LEU A 405 -27.03 -11.57 14.01
N CYS A 406 -26.27 -12.54 13.52
CA CYS A 406 -26.57 -13.18 12.24
C CYS A 406 -27.66 -14.21 12.46
N ASP A 407 -28.73 -14.11 11.68
CA ASP A 407 -29.78 -15.12 11.62
C ASP A 407 -29.31 -16.37 10.87
#